data_AF-A0A4S2LKA8-F1
#
_entry.id   AF-A0A4S2LKA8-F1
#
_cell.length_a   1.000
_cell.length_b   1.000
_cell.length_c   1.000
_cell.angle_alpha   90.00
_cell.angle_beta   90.00
_cell.angle_gamma   90.00
#
_symmetry.space_group_name_H-M   'P 1'
#
loop_
_entity.id
_entity.type
_entity.pdbx_description
1 polymer ?
#
loop_
_entity_poly.entity_id
_entity_poly.type
_entity_poly.pdbx_seq_one_letter_code
_entity_poly.pdbx_strand_id
1 'polypeptide(L)'
;MLKYIALIAVGLLSVDRVMAYSIPEYDQCIDLCADDPSEEDPTKVAEMDACCEKCNEDEKNRCLSKHPHNFGGRQKCVTSARQRCIRRCGEEATCIFDCQFKYQRLDAGIDM
;
A
#
# COMPACT_ATOMS: atom_id res chain seq x y z
N MET A 1 48.77 5.82 8.10
CA MET A 1 48.48 5.39 6.72
C MET A 1 47.82 4.00 6.68
N LEU A 2 48.46 2.93 7.15
CA LEU A 2 47.91 1.56 7.11
C LEU A 2 46.55 1.39 7.83
N LYS A 3 46.36 2.06 8.97
CA LYS A 3 45.12 1.99 9.77
C LYS A 3 43.90 2.61 9.06
N TYR A 4 44.10 3.62 8.22
CA TYR A 4 43.02 4.26 7.46
C TYR A 4 42.57 3.40 6.28
N ILE A 5 43.50 2.68 5.64
CA ILE A 5 43.22 1.75 4.55
C ILE A 5 42.35 0.59 5.04
N ALA A 6 42.60 0.09 6.26
CA ALA A 6 41.79 -0.97 6.87
C ALA A 6 40.34 -0.52 7.16
N LEU A 7 40.12 0.73 7.58
CA LEU A 7 38.78 1.27 7.80
C LEU A 7 38.00 1.45 6.49
N ILE A 8 38.67 1.86 5.42
CA ILE A 8 38.06 1.98 4.08
C ILE A 8 37.69 0.59 3.53
N ALA A 9 38.52 -0.42 3.76
CA ALA A 9 38.25 -1.79 3.32
C ALA A 9 37.06 -2.44 4.04
N VAL A 10 36.86 -2.20 5.35
CA VAL A 10 35.69 -2.70 6.10
C VAL A 10 34.41 -1.95 5.71
N GLY A 11 34.51 -0.65 5.43
CA GLY A 11 33.39 0.14 4.93
C GLY A 11 32.90 -0.29 3.55
N LEU A 12 33.80 -0.64 2.62
CA LEU A 12 33.44 -1.09 1.27
C LEU A 12 32.79 -2.50 1.25
N LEU A 13 33.24 -3.42 2.12
CA LEU A 13 32.71 -4.79 2.18
C LEU A 13 31.29 -4.88 2.79
N SER A 14 30.78 -3.79 3.39
CA SER A 14 29.44 -3.75 3.97
C SER A 14 28.38 -3.15 3.03
N VAL A 15 28.79 -2.60 1.86
CA VAL A 15 27.88 -1.96 0.90
C VAL A 15 27.33 -2.94 -0.14
N ASP A 16 27.92 -4.13 -0.30
CA ASP A 16 27.53 -5.11 -1.33
C ASP A 16 26.26 -5.92 -1.01
N ARG A 17 25.58 -5.63 0.11
CA ARG A 17 24.20 -6.08 0.32
C ARG A 17 23.22 -4.98 -0.08
N VAL A 18 23.33 -4.52 -1.32
CA VAL A 18 22.19 -3.91 -2.00
C VAL A 18 21.18 -5.05 -2.19
N MET A 19 20.37 -5.31 -1.17
CA MET A 19 19.12 -6.02 -1.34
C MET A 19 18.37 -5.24 -2.40
N ALA A 20 18.25 -5.78 -3.61
CA ALA A 20 17.45 -5.19 -4.66
C ALA A 20 16.02 -5.05 -4.10
N TYR A 21 15.71 -3.87 -3.57
CA TYR A 21 14.42 -3.57 -2.98
C TYR A 21 13.45 -3.49 -4.14
N SER A 22 12.76 -4.59 -4.43
CA SER A 22 11.64 -4.55 -5.37
C SER A 22 10.55 -3.69 -4.74
N ILE A 23 10.16 -2.62 -5.43
CA ILE A 23 9.01 -1.81 -5.05
C ILE A 23 7.81 -2.75 -4.89
N PRO A 24 7.10 -2.75 -3.75
CA PRO A 24 5.91 -3.57 -3.58
C PRO A 24 4.91 -3.36 -4.72
N GLU A 25 4.27 -4.43 -5.19
CA GLU A 25 3.30 -4.39 -6.30
C GLU A 25 2.16 -3.39 -6.07
N TYR A 26 1.79 -3.12 -4.80
CA TYR A 26 0.83 -2.06 -4.48
C TYR A 26 1.36 -0.66 -4.83
N ASP A 27 2.60 -0.36 -4.45
CA ASP A 27 3.20 0.97 -4.67
C ASP A 27 3.38 1.22 -6.18
N GLN A 28 3.82 0.20 -6.93
CA GLN A 28 3.89 0.29 -8.41
C GLN A 28 2.51 0.58 -9.03
N CYS A 29 1.45 -0.04 -8.51
CA CYS A 29 0.10 0.19 -9.01
C CYS A 29 -0.37 1.62 -8.74
N ILE A 30 -0.11 2.15 -7.54
CA ILE A 30 -0.45 3.53 -7.18
C ILE A 30 0.32 4.54 -8.04
N ASP A 31 1.61 4.30 -8.28
CA ASP A 31 2.44 5.17 -9.13
C ASP A 31 1.89 5.25 -10.57
N LEU A 32 1.29 4.16 -11.08
CA LEU A 32 0.66 4.13 -12.40
C LEU A 32 -0.71 4.83 -12.44
N CYS A 33 -1.36 5.00 -11.29
CA CYS A 33 -2.60 5.78 -11.20
C CYS A 33 -2.34 7.28 -11.15
N ALA A 34 -1.13 7.70 -10.79
CA ALA A 34 -0.76 9.10 -10.67
C ALA A 34 -0.47 9.72 -12.05
N ASP A 35 -1.53 10.05 -12.79
CA ASP A 35 -1.48 11.17 -13.73
C ASP A 35 -1.77 12.45 -12.93
N ASP A 36 -1.03 13.54 -13.16
CA ASP A 36 -1.31 14.87 -12.59
C ASP A 36 -2.71 15.32 -13.07
N PRO A 37 -3.77 15.09 -12.28
CA PRO A 37 -5.09 15.49 -12.71
C PRO A 37 -5.09 17.00 -12.53
N SER A 38 -5.25 17.75 -13.62
CA SER A 38 -5.70 19.12 -13.46
C SER A 38 -6.93 19.07 -12.56
N GLU A 39 -6.82 19.61 -11.34
CA GLU A 39 -7.88 19.53 -10.32
C GLU A 39 -9.19 20.19 -10.77
N GLU A 40 -9.18 20.84 -11.93
CA GLU A 40 -10.32 21.44 -12.59
C GLU A 40 -11.18 20.41 -13.36
N ASP A 41 -10.66 19.21 -13.68
CA ASP A 41 -11.42 18.15 -14.35
C ASP A 41 -11.88 17.08 -13.34
N PRO A 42 -13.14 17.14 -12.85
CA PRO A 42 -13.66 16.18 -11.88
C PRO A 42 -13.71 14.75 -12.45
N THR A 43 -13.71 14.58 -13.77
CA THR A 43 -13.68 13.25 -14.40
C THR A 43 -12.33 12.57 -14.16
N LYS A 44 -11.23 13.32 -14.32
CA LYS A 44 -9.87 12.80 -14.10
C LYS A 44 -9.61 12.47 -12.63
N VAL A 45 -10.14 13.30 -11.72
CA VAL A 45 -10.08 13.00 -10.28
C VAL A 45 -10.81 11.69 -9.98
N ALA A 46 -12.02 11.51 -10.50
CA ALA A 46 -12.78 10.27 -10.31
C ALA A 46 -12.11 9.02 -10.93
N GLU A 47 -11.47 9.17 -12.09
CA GLU A 47 -10.69 8.10 -12.74
C GLU A 47 -9.47 7.70 -11.90
N MET A 48 -8.73 8.68 -11.38
CA MET A 48 -7.59 8.45 -10.48
C MET A 48 -8.03 7.74 -9.20
N ASP A 49 -9.14 8.17 -8.59
CA ASP A 49 -9.68 7.56 -7.38
C ASP A 49 -10.10 6.10 -7.61
N ALA A 50 -10.78 5.83 -8.73
CA ALA A 50 -11.16 4.49 -9.15
C ALA A 50 -9.92 3.59 -9.37
N CYS A 51 -8.88 4.12 -10.01
CA CYS A 51 -7.62 3.41 -10.22
C CYS A 51 -6.95 3.05 -8.88
N CYS A 52 -6.76 4.04 -8.01
CA CYS A 52 -6.13 3.83 -6.70
C CYS A 52 -6.93 2.84 -5.83
N GLU A 53 -8.25 2.87 -5.95
CA GLU A 53 -9.12 1.94 -5.25
C GLU A 53 -9.00 0.50 -5.77
N LYS A 54 -8.86 0.33 -7.10
CA LYS A 54 -8.57 -0.96 -7.70
C LYS A 54 -7.25 -1.54 -7.19
N CYS A 55 -6.20 -0.72 -7.12
CA CYS A 55 -4.91 -1.13 -6.54
C CYS A 55 -5.02 -1.59 -5.08
N ASN A 56 -5.82 -0.90 -4.28
CA ASN A 56 -6.02 -1.24 -2.87
C ASN A 56 -6.76 -2.58 -2.70
N GLU A 57 -7.77 -2.82 -3.54
CA GLU A 57 -8.52 -4.07 -3.56
C GLU A 57 -7.65 -5.26 -4.01
N ASP A 58 -6.86 -5.08 -5.06
CA ASP A 58 -5.99 -6.14 -5.57
C ASP A 58 -4.92 -6.53 -4.54
N GLU A 59 -4.33 -5.56 -3.83
CA GLU A 59 -3.41 -5.84 -2.73
C GLU A 59 -4.11 -6.50 -1.53
N LYS A 60 -5.35 -6.08 -1.18
CA LYS A 60 -6.14 -6.78 -0.16
C LYS A 60 -6.31 -8.25 -0.52
N ASN A 61 -6.70 -8.53 -1.77
CA ASN A 61 -6.96 -9.89 -2.24
C ASN A 61 -5.68 -10.74 -2.30
N ARG A 62 -4.56 -10.16 -2.75
CA ARG A 62 -3.23 -10.78 -2.72
C ARG A 62 -2.75 -11.07 -1.29
N CYS A 63 -3.06 -10.21 -0.34
CA CYS A 63 -2.77 -10.47 1.08
C CYS A 63 -3.66 -11.60 1.63
N LEU A 64 -4.96 -11.59 1.32
CA LEU A 64 -5.91 -12.62 1.76
C LEU A 64 -5.54 -14.01 1.24
N SER A 65 -5.08 -14.11 -0.02
CA SER A 65 -4.67 -15.39 -0.61
C SER A 65 -3.45 -16.02 0.08
N LYS A 66 -2.60 -15.21 0.73
CA LYS A 66 -1.47 -15.67 1.56
C LYS A 66 -1.90 -16.16 2.95
N HIS A 67 -3.15 -15.91 3.36
CA HIS A 67 -3.68 -16.22 4.68
C HIS A 67 -5.01 -16.99 4.65
N PRO A 68 -5.16 -18.08 3.87
CA PRO A 68 -6.46 -18.72 3.63
C PRO A 68 -7.19 -19.16 4.91
N HIS A 69 -6.46 -19.67 5.90
CA HIS A 69 -7.01 -20.18 7.18
C HIS A 69 -6.52 -19.40 8.41
N ASN A 70 -5.83 -18.27 8.22
CA ASN A 70 -5.30 -17.48 9.33
C ASN A 70 -6.18 -16.24 9.54
N PHE A 71 -7.16 -16.32 10.44
CA PHE A 71 -8.06 -15.22 10.76
C PHE A 71 -7.31 -13.93 11.11
N GLY A 72 -6.29 -14.00 11.96
CA GLY A 72 -5.49 -12.83 12.35
C GLY A 72 -4.74 -12.21 11.17
N GLY A 73 -4.19 -13.03 10.27
CA GLY A 73 -3.57 -12.58 9.03
C GLY A 73 -4.57 -11.90 8.10
N ARG A 74 -5.73 -12.52 7.90
CA ARG A 74 -6.81 -11.96 7.07
C ARG A 74 -7.33 -10.64 7.63
N GLN A 75 -7.51 -10.55 8.95
CA GLN A 75 -7.94 -9.34 9.62
C GLN A 75 -6.90 -8.21 9.46
N LYS A 76 -5.60 -8.53 9.48
CA LYS A 76 -4.54 -7.57 9.17
C LYS A 76 -4.64 -7.08 7.72
N CYS A 77 -4.87 -7.96 6.74
CA CYS A 77 -5.05 -7.56 5.33
C CYS A 77 -6.16 -6.53 5.15
N VAL A 78 -7.34 -6.79 5.73
CA VAL A 78 -8.47 -5.87 5.66
C VAL A 78 -8.19 -4.56 6.38
N THR A 79 -7.55 -4.63 7.55
CA THR A 79 -7.16 -3.43 8.31
C THR A 79 -6.16 -2.59 7.53
N SER A 80 -5.17 -3.19 6.87
CA SER A 80 -4.20 -2.49 6.02
C SER A 80 -4.88 -1.83 4.83
N ALA A 81 -5.82 -2.51 4.17
CA ALA A 81 -6.58 -1.94 3.07
C ALA A 81 -7.42 -0.73 3.51
N ARG A 82 -8.09 -0.82 4.67
CA ARG A 82 -8.81 0.30 5.27
C ARG A 82 -7.88 1.50 5.54
N GLN A 83 -6.71 1.27 6.11
CA GLN A 83 -5.75 2.34 6.42
C GLN A 83 -5.20 3.01 5.16
N ARG A 84 -4.98 2.27 4.08
CA ARG A 84 -4.59 2.84 2.78
C ARG A 84 -5.69 3.70 2.17
N CYS A 85 -6.95 3.28 2.31
CA CYS A 85 -8.11 4.09 1.90
C CYS A 85 -8.20 5.39 2.71
N ILE A 86 -8.23 5.30 4.05
CA ILE A 86 -8.35 6.46 4.95
C ILE A 86 -7.23 7.49 4.73
N ARG A 87 -5.99 7.04 4.51
CA ARG A 87 -4.86 7.96 4.27
C ARG A 87 -5.03 8.82 3.01
N ARG A 88 -5.74 8.33 1.98
CA ARG A 88 -6.02 9.10 0.77
C ARG A 88 -7.12 10.14 0.97
N CYS A 89 -8.05 9.91 1.89
CA CYS A 89 -9.14 10.84 2.19
C CYS A 89 -8.68 12.17 2.84
N GLY A 90 -7.45 12.23 3.37
CA GLY A 90 -7.03 13.35 4.20
C GLY A 90 -7.96 13.52 5.41
N GLU A 91 -8.66 14.66 5.47
CA GLU A 91 -9.59 15.00 6.56
C GLU A 91 -11.08 14.88 6.17
N GLU A 92 -11.39 14.41 4.96
CA GLU A 92 -12.76 14.34 4.47
C GLU A 92 -13.57 13.24 5.19
N ALA A 93 -14.46 13.65 6.10
CA ALA A 93 -15.20 12.74 6.97
C ALA A 93 -16.07 11.72 6.21
N THR A 94 -16.68 12.13 5.10
CA THR A 94 -17.48 11.26 4.22
C THR A 94 -16.64 10.17 3.59
N CYS A 95 -15.52 10.52 2.95
CA CYS A 95 -14.55 9.54 2.44
C CYS A 95 -14.04 8.59 3.53
N ILE A 96 -13.71 9.10 4.73
CA ILE A 96 -13.26 8.25 5.85
C ILE A 96 -14.34 7.24 6.25
N PHE A 97 -15.59 7.69 6.34
CA PHE A 97 -16.73 6.83 6.66
C PHE A 97 -16.91 5.74 5.59
N ASP A 98 -16.84 6.09 4.31
CA ASP A 98 -16.94 5.14 3.21
C ASP A 98 -15.82 4.10 3.24
N CYS A 99 -14.58 4.51 3.54
CA CYS A 99 -13.47 3.58 3.74
C CYS A 99 -13.72 2.61 4.91
N GLN A 100 -14.31 3.08 6.01
CA GLN A 100 -14.65 2.22 7.15
C GLN A 100 -15.74 1.22 6.78
N PHE A 101 -16.76 1.67 6.05
CA PHE A 101 -17.85 0.83 5.58
C PHE A 101 -17.40 -0.20 4.54
N LYS A 102 -16.55 0.19 3.59
CA LYS A 102 -16.05 -0.70 2.53
C LYS A 102 -15.07 -1.76 3.05
N TYR A 103 -14.25 -1.41 4.04
CA TYR A 103 -13.24 -2.29 4.62
C TYR A 103 -13.58 -2.66 6.07
N GLN A 104 -14.80 -3.18 6.26
CA GLN A 104 -15.28 -3.71 7.53
C GLN A 104 -14.48 -4.94 7.95
N ARG A 105 -14.34 -5.14 9.27
CA ARG A 105 -13.62 -6.30 9.80
C ARG A 105 -14.34 -7.60 9.39
N LEU A 106 -13.58 -8.69 9.27
CA LEU A 106 -14.13 -9.97 8.81
C LEU A 106 -15.11 -10.60 9.81
N ASP A 107 -15.10 -10.17 11.07
CA ASP A 107 -16.07 -10.53 12.11
C ASP A 107 -17.34 -9.66 12.09
N ALA A 108 -17.38 -8.59 11.30
CA ALA A 108 -18.50 -7.65 11.25
C ALA A 108 -19.61 -8.03 10.25
N GLY A 109 -19.42 -9.06 9.40
CA GLY A 109 -20.51 -9.61 8.61
C GLY A 109 -20.13 -10.28 7.29
N ILE A 110 -20.50 -11.57 7.21
CA ILE A 110 -21.20 -12.23 6.09
C ILE A 110 -20.40 -12.50 4.80
N ASP A 111 -20.25 -13.80 4.52
CA ASP A 111 -20.11 -14.37 3.18
C ASP A 111 -21.04 -13.65 2.19
N MET A 112 -20.48 -12.94 1.21
CA MET A 112 -21.20 -12.50 0.02
C MET A 112 -20.43 -12.90 -1.22
#